data_AF-A0A564SAP3-F1
#
_entry.id   AF-A0A564SAP3-F1
#
_cell.length_a   1.000
_cell.length_b   1.000
_cell.length_c   1.000
_cell.angle_alpha   90.00
_cell.angle_beta   90.00
_cell.angle_gamma   90.00
#
_symmetry.space_group_name_H-M   'P 1'
#
loop_
_entity.id
_entity.type
_entity.pdbx_description
1 polymer ?
#
loop_
_entity_poly.entity_id
_entity_poly.type
_entity_poly.pdbx_seq_one_letter_code
_entity_poly.pdbx_strand_id
1 'polypeptide(L)'
;MNEEVPTSDEHIKEYTKEIKKISYEVEDVEDSSGMGILDTIAVRGIQSEDIQDAKTLEVGLKVETEDGEQAVTVEFDVIKVHGRWYALYGLSY
;
A
#
# COMPACT_ATOMS: atom_id res chain seq x y z
N MET A 1 -31.17 -9.52 -10.48
CA MET A 1 -30.91 -8.18 -11.06
C MET A 1 -29.57 -8.28 -11.74
N ASN A 2 -29.52 -8.15 -13.06
CA ASN A 2 -28.24 -7.98 -13.74
C ASN A 2 -27.84 -6.53 -13.53
N GLU A 3 -26.78 -6.28 -12.76
CA GLU A 3 -26.14 -4.97 -12.75
C GLU A 3 -25.65 -4.72 -14.17
N GLU A 4 -26.27 -3.74 -14.84
CA GLU A 4 -25.80 -3.27 -16.14
C GLU A 4 -24.38 -2.75 -15.94
N VAL A 5 -23.39 -3.46 -16.48
CA VAL A 5 -22.00 -2.98 -16.49
C VAL A 5 -22.00 -1.71 -17.34
N PRO A 6 -21.67 -0.54 -16.77
CA PRO A 6 -21.72 0.72 -17.52
C PRO A 6 -20.63 0.67 -18.59
N THR A 7 -21.06 0.49 -19.83
CA THR A 7 -20.21 0.38 -21.04
C THR A 7 -19.98 1.74 -21.69
N SER A 8 -20.18 2.84 -20.97
CA SER A 8 -19.89 4.18 -21.48
C SER A 8 -18.38 4.34 -21.65
N ASP A 9 -17.95 4.81 -22.82
CA ASP A 9 -16.54 5.09 -23.15
C ASP A 9 -15.82 5.96 -22.10
N GLU A 10 -16.55 6.81 -21.38
CA GLU A 10 -16.01 7.63 -20.28
C GLU A 10 -15.46 6.79 -19.12
N HIS A 11 -16.15 5.69 -18.75
CA HIS A 11 -15.67 4.79 -17.71
C HIS A 11 -14.45 4.00 -18.17
N ILE A 12 -14.43 3.55 -19.43
CA ILE A 12 -13.26 2.84 -20.00
C ILE A 12 -12.05 3.78 -20.07
N LYS A 13 -12.27 5.05 -20.43
CA LYS A 13 -11.21 6.08 -20.48
C LYS A 13 -10.52 6.28 -19.14
N GLU A 14 -11.28 6.26 -18.04
CA GLU A 14 -10.74 6.36 -16.68
C GLU A 14 -9.73 5.25 -16.37
N TYR A 15 -10.01 4.02 -16.80
CA TYR A 15 -9.11 2.87 -16.66
C TYR A 15 -7.94 2.85 -17.65
N THR A 16 -7.99 3.65 -18.73
CA THR A 16 -6.92 3.74 -19.75
C THR A 16 -6.05 4.99 -19.61
N LYS A 17 -6.23 5.80 -18.56
CA LYS A 17 -5.40 6.99 -18.34
C LYS A 17 -3.95 6.57 -18.21
N GLU A 18 -3.10 7.12 -19.08
CA GLU A 18 -1.68 6.82 -19.07
C GLU A 18 -1.01 7.48 -17.86
N ILE A 19 -0.40 6.68 -17.00
CA ILE A 19 0.45 7.17 -15.91
C ILE A 19 1.76 7.63 -16.52
N LYS A 20 2.02 8.94 -16.48
CA LYS A 20 3.22 9.54 -17.06
C LYS A 20 4.40 9.46 -16.10
N LYS A 21 4.13 9.64 -14.81
CA LYS A 21 5.15 9.62 -13.76
C LYS A 21 4.54 9.21 -12.43
N ILE A 22 5.30 8.41 -11.68
CA ILE A 22 5.05 8.13 -10.26
C ILE A 22 6.26 8.61 -9.48
N SER A 23 6.02 9.35 -8.40
CA SER A 23 7.04 9.68 -7.40
C SER A 23 6.51 9.33 -6.02
N TYR A 24 7.42 8.97 -5.12
CA TYR A 24 7.10 8.65 -3.74
C TYR A 24 8.00 9.44 -2.78
N GLU A 25 7.47 9.75 -1.61
CA GLU A 25 8.19 10.33 -0.48
C GLU A 25 7.75 9.59 0.78
N VAL A 26 8.70 9.24 1.66
CA VAL A 26 8.35 8.70 2.99
C VAL A 26 8.10 9.91 3.88
N GLU A 27 6.84 10.13 4.23
CA GLU A 27 6.39 11.29 4.99
C GLU A 27 6.66 11.09 6.48
N ASP A 28 6.43 9.86 6.98
CA ASP A 28 6.69 9.52 8.37
C ASP A 28 7.07 8.05 8.60
N VAL A 29 7.72 7.79 9.73
CA VAL A 29 8.10 6.46 10.20
C VAL A 29 7.81 6.35 11.69
N GLU A 30 6.75 5.61 12.03
CA GLU A 30 6.38 5.36 13.42
C GLU A 30 6.80 3.95 13.87
N ASP A 31 7.29 3.85 15.11
CA ASP A 31 7.47 2.56 15.76
C ASP A 31 6.09 1.96 16.04
N SER A 32 5.77 0.89 15.33
CA SER A 32 4.47 0.25 15.45
C SER A 32 4.31 -0.38 16.85
N SER A 33 3.22 -0.07 17.54
CA SER A 33 2.86 -0.76 18.77
C SER A 33 2.45 -2.19 18.42
N GLY A 34 3.39 -3.14 18.58
CA GLY A 34 3.43 -4.44 17.91
C GLY A 34 2.24 -5.40 18.05
N MET A 35 1.12 -5.10 18.71
CA MET A 35 0.00 -6.04 18.81
C MET A 35 -0.73 -6.28 17.47
N GLY A 36 -1.03 -5.23 16.69
CA GLY A 36 -1.77 -5.38 15.42
C GLY A 36 -0.95 -6.00 14.27
N ILE A 37 0.33 -5.65 14.21
CA ILE A 37 1.24 -6.17 13.18
C ILE A 37 1.61 -7.64 13.44
N LEU A 38 1.83 -8.03 14.70
CA LEU A 38 2.16 -9.41 15.03
C LEU A 38 1.01 -10.39 14.71
N ASP A 39 -0.25 -9.98 14.90
CA ASP A 39 -1.41 -10.78 14.50
C ASP A 39 -1.47 -10.98 12.98
N THR A 40 -1.20 -9.92 12.21
CA THR A 40 -1.15 -9.96 10.73
C THR A 40 -0.03 -10.87 10.22
N ILE A 41 1.08 -10.92 10.94
CA ILE A 41 2.26 -11.74 10.62
C ILE A 41 2.04 -13.21 10.94
N ALA A 42 1.41 -13.51 12.08
CA ALA A 42 1.11 -14.89 12.47
C ALA A 42 0.26 -15.60 11.40
N VAL A 43 -0.67 -14.87 10.77
CA VAL A 43 -1.48 -15.36 9.64
C VAL A 43 -0.63 -15.74 8.40
N ARG A 44 0.55 -15.12 8.23
CA ARG A 44 1.47 -15.39 7.10
C ARG A 44 2.53 -16.45 7.38
N GLY A 45 2.52 -17.06 8.58
CA GLY A 45 3.46 -18.11 8.97
C GLY A 45 4.88 -17.61 9.25
N ILE A 46 5.07 -16.30 9.42
CA ILE A 46 6.33 -15.74 9.90
C ILE A 46 6.30 -15.84 11.43
N GLN A 47 7.30 -16.49 12.02
CA GLN A 47 7.37 -16.59 13.47
C GLN A 47 7.75 -15.23 14.05
N SER A 48 7.06 -14.83 15.12
CA SER A 48 7.32 -13.52 15.75
C SER A 48 8.76 -13.39 16.26
N GLU A 49 9.41 -14.51 16.61
CA GLU A 49 10.82 -14.56 17.03
C GLU A 49 11.82 -14.19 15.92
N ASP A 50 11.42 -14.34 14.65
CA ASP A 50 12.25 -13.97 13.50
C ASP A 50 12.19 -12.47 13.17
N ILE A 51 11.25 -11.74 13.80
CA ILE A 51 11.06 -10.32 13.59
C ILE A 51 11.99 -9.54 14.51
N GLN A 52 12.84 -8.73 13.88
CA GLN A 52 13.82 -7.91 14.56
C GLN A 52 13.29 -6.50 14.86
N ASP A 53 12.36 -6.01 14.04
CA ASP A 53 11.79 -4.67 14.12
C ASP A 53 10.49 -4.61 13.32
N ALA A 54 9.58 -3.71 13.69
CA ALA A 54 8.31 -3.48 13.01
C ALA A 54 7.95 -1.99 13.07
N LYS A 55 7.58 -1.41 11.93
CA LYS A 55 7.25 0.01 11.79
C LYS A 55 6.04 0.20 10.90
N THR A 56 5.40 1.35 11.01
CA THR A 56 4.41 1.82 10.05
C THR A 56 5.05 2.97 9.28
N LEU A 57 5.00 2.89 7.95
CA LEU A 57 5.52 3.91 7.02
C LEU A 57 4.34 4.64 6.41
N GLU A 58 4.31 5.95 6.53
CA GLU A 58 3.42 6.79 5.75
C GLU A 58 4.16 7.22 4.46
N VAL A 59 3.60 6.88 3.31
CA VAL A 59 4.23 7.15 2.01
C VAL A 59 3.29 7.99 1.14
N GLY A 60 3.70 9.22 0.86
CA GLY A 60 3.06 10.08 -0.13
C GLY A 60 3.43 9.64 -1.54
N LEU A 61 2.43 9.30 -2.35
CA LEU A 61 2.55 8.99 -3.77
C LEU A 61 1.98 10.15 -4.59
N LYS A 62 2.78 10.66 -5.52
CA LYS A 62 2.34 11.61 -6.54
C LYS A 62 2.34 10.96 -7.90
N VAL A 63 1.21 11.03 -8.58
CA VAL A 63 0.96 10.44 -9.90
C VAL A 63 0.60 11.56 -10.86
N GLU A 64 1.42 11.73 -11.89
CA GLU A 64 1.12 12.67 -12.97
C GLU A 64 0.37 11.91 -14.09
N THR A 65 -0.82 12.39 -14.40
CA THR A 65 -1.69 11.85 -15.46
C THR A 65 -1.98 12.94 -16.49
N GLU A 66 -2.70 12.59 -17.56
CA GLU A 66 -3.13 13.58 -18.57
C GLU A 66 -4.06 14.66 -18.01
N ASP A 67 -4.77 14.35 -16.92
CA ASP A 67 -5.71 15.25 -16.25
C ASP A 67 -5.03 16.11 -15.16
N GLY A 68 -3.72 15.93 -14.96
CA GLY A 68 -2.93 16.64 -13.95
C GLY A 68 -2.32 15.73 -12.89
N GLU A 69 -1.77 16.37 -11.85
CA GLU A 69 -1.13 15.72 -10.71
C GLU A 69 -2.19 15.24 -9.70
N GLN A 70 -2.11 13.98 -9.32
CA GLN A 70 -2.86 13.38 -8.22
C GLN A 70 -1.88 13.01 -7.10
N ALA A 71 -2.29 13.21 -5.85
CA ALA A 71 -1.51 12.82 -4.69
C ALA A 71 -2.36 11.90 -3.80
N VAL A 72 -1.77 10.80 -3.34
CA VAL A 72 -2.38 9.86 -2.39
C VAL A 72 -1.34 9.45 -1.36
N THR A 73 -1.70 9.47 -0.10
CA THR A 73 -0.87 8.95 0.98
C THR A 73 -1.29 7.51 1.29
N VAL A 74 -0.32 6.61 1.39
CA VAL A 74 -0.54 5.19 1.66
C VAL A 74 0.32 4.77 2.84
N GLU A 75 -0.31 4.11 3.81
CA GLU A 75 0.39 3.56 4.96
C GLU A 75 0.78 2.09 4.71
N PHE A 76 2.01 1.75 5.09
CA PHE A 76 2.55 0.39 5.00
C PHE A 76 3.09 -0.05 6.35
N ASP A 77 2.57 -1.16 6.86
CA ASP A 77 3.26 -1.89 7.91
C ASP A 77 4.49 -2.58 7.31
N VAL A 78 5.66 -2.42 7.92
CA VAL A 78 6.91 -3.03 7.49
C VAL A 78 7.58 -3.78 8.64
N ILE A 79 8.18 -4.91 8.33
CA ILE A 79 8.94 -5.72 9.29
C ILE A 79 10.33 -6.03 8.83
N LYS A 80 11.25 -6.16 9.78
CA LYS A 80 12.61 -6.58 9.54
C LYS A 80 12.81 -8.04 9.92
N VAL A 81 13.15 -8.87 8.94
CA VAL A 81 13.44 -10.30 9.12
C VAL A 81 14.79 -10.60 8.48
N HIS A 82 15.68 -11.26 9.22
CA HIS A 82 17.05 -11.58 8.78
C HIS A 82 17.81 -10.40 8.15
N GLY A 83 17.68 -9.20 8.73
CA GLY A 83 18.36 -7.99 8.28
C GLY A 83 17.70 -7.27 7.09
N ARG A 84 16.58 -7.79 6.56
CA ARG A 84 15.87 -7.22 5.40
C ARG A 84 14.48 -6.73 5.80
N TRP A 85 14.06 -5.61 5.21
CA TRP A 85 12.73 -5.05 5.40
C TRP A 85 11.74 -5.62 4.38
N TYR A 86 10.53 -5.91 4.85
CA TYR A 86 9.43 -6.45 4.06
C TYR A 86 8.17 -5.64 4.37
N ALA A 87 7.51 -5.13 3.33
CA ALA A 87 6.21 -4.50 3.47
C ALA A 87 5.11 -5.55 3.57
N LEU A 88 4.24 -5.38 4.55
CA LEU A 88 3.04 -6.14 4.77
C LEU A 88 1.90 -5.38 4.10
N TYR A 89 1.60 -5.73 2.86
CA TYR A 89 0.40 -5.21 2.21
C TYR A 89 -0.82 -5.92 2.79
N GLY A 90 -1.68 -5.21 3.53
CA GLY A 90 -2.97 -5.72 3.96
C GLY A 90 -3.81 -6.08 2.75
N LEU A 91 -4.05 -7.38 2.51
CA LEU A 91 -5.15 -7.81 1.66
C LEU A 91 -6.43 -7.64 2.48
N SER A 92 -6.89 -6.42 2.64
CA SER A 92 -8.24 -6.14 3.15
C SER A 92 -9.21 -6.68 2.09
N TYR A 93 -9.80 -7.85 2.37
CA TYR A 93 -10.81 -8.49 1.52
C TYR A 93 -12.21 -8.20 2.08
#